data_AF-A0A2S2Q8G2-F1
#
_entry.id   AF-A0A2S2Q8G2-F1
#
_cell.length_a   1.000
_cell.length_b   1.000
_cell.length_c   1.000
_cell.angle_alpha   90.00
_cell.angle_beta   90.00
_cell.angle_gamma   90.00
#
_symmetry.space_group_name_H-M   'P 1'
#
loop_
_entity.id
_entity.type
_entity.pdbx_description
1 polymer ?
#
loop_
_entity_poly.entity_id
_entity_poly.type
_entity_poly.pdbx_seq_one_letter_code
_entity_poly.pdbx_strand_id
1 'polypeptide(L)'
;MIKIYTSNNFQFLTKKICQIMYKKKTNDIFKKEFLVVEDLETSEYIKKNIAKKLGISCNINFFTEKKLIYYILKKFIFIKKYTIFKKSNILWELINLSKNKKKLLYTIKKNKIEEFKYFQKISKIFYEYLIYRPKWILNWECKRKEKKKYNKKYYIQKKIWKKIIQLKK
;
A
#
# COMPACT_ATOMS: atom_id res chain seq x y z
N MET A 1 5.04 23.68 -4.55
CA MET A 1 4.22 23.80 -5.77
C MET A 1 4.29 22.49 -6.56
N ILE A 2 3.14 21.92 -6.93
CA ILE A 2 3.05 20.72 -7.77
C ILE A 2 3.02 21.19 -9.23
N LYS A 3 3.95 20.69 -10.06
CA LYS A 3 3.99 20.99 -11.50
C LYS A 3 3.60 19.73 -12.28
N ILE A 4 2.63 19.87 -13.18
CA ILE A 4 2.16 18.78 -14.05
C ILE A 4 2.73 19.03 -15.44
N TYR A 5 3.41 18.03 -16.01
CA TYR A 5 3.91 18.04 -17.38
C TYR A 5 3.14 16.99 -18.18
N THR A 6 2.45 17.39 -19.23
CA THR A 6 1.69 16.50 -20.11
C THR A 6 2.40 16.35 -21.46
N SER A 7 2.45 15.12 -21.98
CA SER A 7 2.94 14.83 -23.33
C SER A 7 2.55 13.41 -23.71
N ASN A 8 2.25 13.19 -24.99
CA ASN A 8 2.01 11.87 -25.54
C ASN A 8 3.32 11.13 -25.88
N ASN A 9 4.46 11.82 -25.84
CA ASN A 9 5.76 11.23 -26.11
C ASN A 9 6.51 11.00 -24.80
N PHE A 10 6.61 9.72 -24.40
CA PHE A 10 7.33 9.34 -23.19
C PHE A 10 8.82 9.75 -23.24
N GLN A 11 9.43 9.67 -24.42
CA GLN A 11 10.81 10.12 -24.61
C GLN A 11 10.93 11.62 -24.28
N PHE A 12 9.99 12.46 -24.71
CA PHE A 12 9.99 13.89 -24.36
C PHE A 12 9.93 14.13 -22.84
N LEU A 13 9.06 13.40 -22.12
CA LEU A 13 8.96 13.48 -20.66
C LEU A 13 10.27 13.06 -19.99
N THR A 14 10.92 11.99 -20.45
CA THR A 14 12.22 11.58 -19.91
C THR A 14 13.33 12.60 -20.21
N LYS A 15 13.30 13.26 -21.38
CA LYS A 15 14.21 14.40 -21.67
C LYS A 15 13.97 15.53 -20.66
N LYS A 16 12.72 15.83 -20.31
CA LYS A 16 12.37 16.85 -19.31
C LYS A 16 12.85 16.49 -17.92
N ILE A 17 12.75 15.22 -17.50
CA ILE A 17 13.32 14.75 -16.24
C ILE A 17 14.82 15.05 -16.18
N CYS A 18 15.58 14.68 -17.22
CA CYS A 18 17.02 14.95 -17.29
C CYS A 18 17.34 16.46 -17.20
N GLN A 19 16.55 17.31 -17.87
CA GLN A 19 16.71 18.77 -17.78
C GLN A 19 16.47 19.30 -16.37
N ILE A 20 15.47 18.76 -15.67
CA ILE A 20 15.16 19.15 -14.28
C ILE A 20 16.28 18.72 -13.33
N MET A 21 16.79 17.49 -13.48
CA MET A 21 17.92 16.97 -12.69
C MET A 21 19.16 17.86 -12.89
N TYR A 22 19.50 18.18 -14.14
CA TYR A 22 20.66 19.01 -14.46
C TYR A 22 20.54 20.42 -13.89
N LYS A 23 19.35 21.05 -13.97
CA LYS A 23 19.11 22.39 -13.42
C LYS A 23 19.07 22.41 -11.89
N LYS A 24 18.70 21.31 -11.25
CA LYS A 24 18.58 21.18 -9.80
C LYS A 24 19.68 20.30 -9.21
N LYS A 25 20.93 20.46 -9.67
CA LYS A 25 22.07 19.82 -9.02
C LYS A 25 22.10 20.20 -7.55
N THR A 26 22.10 19.20 -6.68
CA THR A 26 22.21 19.37 -5.23
C THR A 26 23.68 19.46 -4.84
N ASN A 27 24.02 20.33 -3.90
CA ASN A 27 25.38 20.41 -3.36
C ASN A 27 25.76 19.16 -2.55
N ASP A 28 24.77 18.43 -2.06
CA ASP A 28 24.97 17.17 -1.34
C ASP A 28 25.10 15.99 -2.32
N ILE A 29 26.26 15.33 -2.26
CA ILE A 29 26.70 14.26 -3.16
C ILE A 29 25.97 12.93 -2.88
N PHE A 30 25.59 12.68 -1.62
CA PHE A 30 24.94 11.43 -1.22
C PHE A 30 23.42 11.51 -1.26
N LYS A 31 22.86 12.70 -1.49
CA LYS A 31 21.43 12.89 -1.56
C LYS A 31 20.82 12.15 -2.75
N LYS A 32 20.00 11.17 -2.44
CA LYS A 32 19.28 10.36 -3.44
C LYS A 32 18.22 11.17 -4.14
N GLU A 33 18.14 11.01 -5.46
CA GLU A 33 17.00 11.46 -6.23
C GLU A 33 15.84 10.48 -6.11
N PHE A 34 14.62 11.00 -6.19
CA PHE A 34 13.40 10.20 -6.03
C PHE A 34 12.56 10.29 -7.29
N LEU A 35 12.27 9.13 -7.89
CA LEU A 35 11.35 9.00 -9.01
C LEU A 35 10.24 8.01 -8.65
N VAL A 36 9.01 8.38 -9.01
CA VAL A 36 7.85 7.49 -8.87
C VAL A 36 7.57 6.86 -10.22
N VAL A 37 7.50 5.54 -10.26
CA VAL A 37 7.25 4.72 -11.44
C VAL A 37 6.31 3.58 -11.07
N GLU A 38 5.50 3.15 -12.03
CA GLU A 38 4.49 2.11 -11.80
C GLU A 38 5.14 0.73 -11.65
N ASP A 39 6.15 0.46 -12.46
CA ASP A 39 6.73 -0.87 -12.67
C ASP A 39 8.25 -0.84 -12.89
N LEU A 40 8.85 -2.04 -12.99
CA LEU A 40 10.29 -2.22 -13.13
C LEU A 40 10.78 -1.80 -14.52
N GLU A 41 10.01 -2.06 -15.58
CA GLU A 41 10.43 -1.78 -16.96
C GLU A 41 10.57 -0.29 -17.19
N THR A 42 9.61 0.51 -16.72
CA THR A 42 9.69 1.97 -16.74
C THR A 42 10.91 2.47 -15.98
N SER A 43 11.22 1.86 -14.83
CA SER A 43 12.39 2.24 -14.04
C SER A 43 13.70 2.02 -14.78
N GLU A 44 13.85 0.86 -15.45
CA GLU A 44 15.06 0.51 -16.21
C GLU A 44 15.20 1.37 -17.47
N TYR A 45 14.08 1.62 -18.15
CA TYR A 45 14.07 2.52 -19.30
C TYR A 45 14.52 3.94 -18.94
N ILE A 46 14.00 4.49 -17.83
CA ILE A 46 14.39 5.82 -17.35
C ILE A 46 15.87 5.84 -16.97
N LYS A 47 16.37 4.84 -16.23
CA LYS A 47 17.80 4.73 -15.89
C LYS A 47 18.69 4.76 -17.13
N LYS A 48 18.35 3.94 -18.14
CA LYS A 48 19.11 3.88 -19.40
C LYS A 48 19.10 5.21 -20.14
N ASN A 49 17.96 5.91 -20.17
CA ASN A 49 17.87 7.22 -20.81
C ASN A 49 18.62 8.32 -20.06
N ILE A 50 18.62 8.29 -18.72
CA ILE A 50 19.40 9.21 -17.90
C ILE A 50 20.90 8.97 -18.14
N ALA A 51 21.35 7.71 -18.08
CA ALA A 51 22.73 7.34 -18.35
C ALA A 51 23.19 7.79 -19.74
N LYS A 52 22.38 7.57 -20.79
CA LYS A 52 22.69 8.02 -22.15
C LYS A 52 22.84 9.54 -22.28
N LYS A 53 22.12 10.32 -21.48
CA LYS A 53 22.09 11.79 -21.60
C LYS A 53 23.06 12.51 -20.67
N LEU A 54 23.26 11.98 -19.46
CA LEU A 54 24.11 12.57 -18.43
C LEU A 54 25.45 11.83 -18.28
N GLY A 55 25.67 10.76 -19.04
CA GLY A 55 26.85 9.88 -18.95
C GLY A 55 26.73 8.81 -17.86
N ILE A 56 25.96 9.06 -16.80
CA ILE A 56 25.78 8.14 -15.68
C ILE A 56 24.37 8.24 -15.09
N SER A 57 23.86 7.13 -14.55
CA SER A 57 22.59 7.07 -13.81
C SER A 57 22.82 6.38 -12.47
N CYS A 58 23.12 7.16 -11.43
CA CYS A 58 23.40 6.68 -10.08
C CYS A 58 22.59 7.43 -9.02
N ASN A 59 22.49 6.84 -7.84
CA ASN A 59 21.86 7.44 -6.66
C ASN A 59 20.38 7.83 -6.84
N ILE A 60 19.65 7.13 -7.71
CA ILE A 60 18.21 7.31 -7.95
C ILE A 60 17.43 6.19 -7.26
N ASN A 61 16.49 6.56 -6.41
CA ASN A 61 15.55 5.67 -5.78
C ASN A 61 14.21 5.70 -6.52
N PHE A 62 13.84 4.55 -7.10
CA PHE A 62 12.55 4.34 -7.73
C PHE A 62 11.52 3.81 -6.72
N PHE A 63 10.37 4.47 -6.66
CA PHE A 63 9.26 4.09 -5.81
C PHE A 63 8.01 3.82 -6.63
N THR A 64 7.21 2.85 -6.21
CA THR A 64 5.80 2.82 -6.60
C THR A 64 5.01 3.82 -5.76
N GLU A 65 3.82 4.21 -6.20
CA GLU A 65 2.98 5.21 -5.52
C GLU A 65 2.74 4.78 -4.07
N LYS A 66 2.43 3.50 -3.86
CA LYS A 66 2.20 2.93 -2.53
C LYS A 66 3.44 3.00 -1.64
N LYS A 67 4.63 2.71 -2.19
CA LYS A 67 5.89 2.79 -1.45
C LYS A 67 6.24 4.23 -1.10
N LEU A 68 5.97 5.18 -2.00
CA LEU A 68 6.19 6.61 -1.75
C LEU A 68 5.30 7.12 -0.61
N ILE A 69 4.00 6.82 -0.64
CA ILE A 69 3.08 7.22 0.45
C ILE A 69 3.57 6.67 1.78
N TYR A 70 3.96 5.39 1.82
CA TYR A 70 4.50 4.78 3.03
C TYR A 70 5.82 5.44 3.50
N TYR A 71 6.73 5.76 2.57
CA TYR A 71 7.99 6.44 2.88
C TYR A 71 7.74 7.82 3.50
N ILE A 72 6.83 8.61 2.93
CA ILE A 72 6.42 9.92 3.46
C ILE A 72 5.81 9.75 4.85
N LEU A 73 4.83 8.85 5.00
CA LEU A 73 4.18 8.61 6.29
C LEU A 73 5.18 8.20 7.37
N LYS A 74 6.14 7.31 7.07
CA LYS A 74 7.19 6.89 8.02
C LYS A 74 8.11 8.04 8.43
N LYS A 75 8.39 8.96 7.51
CA LYS A 75 9.30 10.08 7.75
C LYS A 75 8.66 11.19 8.60
N PHE A 76 7.39 11.48 8.36
CA PHE A 76 6.68 12.57 9.04
C PHE A 76 5.90 12.13 10.28
N ILE A 77 5.43 10.90 10.32
CA ILE A 77 4.63 10.36 11.42
C ILE A 77 5.44 9.20 12.00
N PHE A 78 5.68 9.21 13.31
CA PHE A 78 6.38 8.14 14.03
C PHE A 78 5.52 6.88 14.09
N ILE A 79 5.38 6.20 12.95
CA ILE A 79 4.50 5.06 12.80
C ILE A 79 5.29 3.80 13.18
N LYS A 80 5.22 3.42 14.46
CA LYS A 80 5.59 2.06 14.90
C LYS A 80 4.55 1.01 14.47
N LYS A 81 3.29 1.43 14.20
CA LYS A 81 2.11 0.54 14.12
C LYS A 81 1.68 0.08 12.72
N TYR A 82 2.23 0.59 11.60
CA TYR A 82 1.75 0.16 10.27
C TYR A 82 2.18 -1.25 9.86
N THR A 83 3.29 -1.77 10.41
CA THR A 83 3.72 -3.17 10.17
C THR A 83 2.59 -4.16 10.50
N ILE A 84 1.72 -3.78 11.43
CA ILE A 84 0.62 -4.58 11.98
C ILE A 84 -0.53 -4.82 10.97
N PHE A 85 -0.68 -3.96 9.96
CA PHE A 85 -1.75 -4.06 8.95
C PHE A 85 -1.26 -4.48 7.57
N LYS A 86 -0.05 -5.04 7.48
CA LYS A 86 0.39 -5.75 6.27
C LYS A 86 -0.59 -6.90 5.97
N LYS A 87 -0.83 -7.16 4.69
CA LYS A 87 -1.71 -8.25 4.21
C LYS A 87 -1.35 -9.61 4.87
N SER A 88 -0.06 -9.92 4.97
CA SER A 88 0.46 -11.12 5.64
C SER A 88 0.04 -11.20 7.11
N ASN A 89 0.14 -10.09 7.83
CA ASN A 89 -0.15 -10.05 9.25
C ASN A 89 -1.66 -10.21 9.48
N ILE A 90 -2.49 -9.54 8.68
CA ILE A 90 -3.95 -9.72 8.72
C ILE A 90 -4.32 -11.19 8.43
N LEU A 91 -3.66 -11.84 7.48
CA LEU A 91 -3.87 -13.26 7.16
C LEU A 91 -3.59 -14.16 8.37
N TRP A 92 -2.43 -14.00 9.02
CA TRP A 92 -2.06 -14.81 10.18
C TRP A 92 -2.98 -14.56 11.38
N GLU A 93 -3.42 -13.32 11.60
CA GLU A 93 -4.42 -12.99 12.63
C GLU A 93 -5.76 -13.67 12.36
N LEU A 94 -6.20 -13.72 11.10
CA LEU A 94 -7.42 -14.43 10.71
C LEU A 94 -7.32 -15.93 10.98
N ILE A 95 -6.16 -16.54 10.70
CA ILE A 95 -5.89 -17.96 10.97
C ILE A 95 -5.88 -18.22 12.49
N ASN A 96 -5.26 -17.34 13.28
CA ASN A 96 -5.25 -17.48 14.74
C ASN A 96 -6.65 -17.34 15.34
N LEU A 97 -7.45 -16.41 14.81
CA LEU A 97 -8.85 -16.25 15.19
C LEU A 97 -9.68 -17.50 14.87
N SER A 98 -9.39 -18.22 13.79
CA SER A 98 -10.14 -19.42 13.40
C SER A 98 -9.85 -20.63 14.29
N LYS A 99 -8.60 -20.79 14.74
CA LYS A 99 -8.20 -21.82 15.72
C LYS A 99 -8.99 -21.69 17.03
N ASN A 100 -9.28 -20.47 17.45
CA ASN A 100 -10.15 -20.20 18.59
C ASN A 100 -11.63 -20.36 18.21
N LYS A 101 -12.10 -21.61 18.09
CA LYS A 101 -13.46 -22.00 17.64
C LYS A 101 -14.62 -21.24 18.31
N LYS A 102 -14.46 -20.79 19.56
CA LYS A 102 -15.47 -19.97 20.28
C LYS A 102 -15.63 -18.55 19.71
N LYS A 103 -14.66 -18.07 18.91
CA LYS A 103 -14.57 -16.67 18.44
C LYS A 103 -14.82 -16.49 16.95
N LEU A 104 -14.98 -17.52 16.11
CA LEU A 104 -15.41 -17.35 14.71
C LEU A 104 -16.74 -18.06 14.44
N LEU A 105 -17.74 -17.30 14.00
CA LEU A 105 -19.06 -17.77 13.59
C LEU A 105 -19.06 -18.51 12.24
N TYR A 106 -17.90 -18.90 11.71
CA TYR A 106 -17.80 -19.55 10.41
C TYR A 106 -17.37 -20.99 10.59
N THR A 107 -18.29 -21.91 10.31
CA THR A 107 -18.01 -23.28 9.89
C THR A 107 -17.29 -23.21 8.55
N ILE A 108 -15.98 -22.96 8.60
CA ILE A 108 -15.16 -23.03 7.40
C ILE A 108 -14.93 -24.51 7.11
N LYS A 109 -14.98 -24.85 5.82
CA LYS A 109 -14.94 -26.19 5.25
C LYS A 109 -13.93 -27.12 5.95
N LYS A 110 -14.21 -28.43 5.98
CA LYS A 110 -13.38 -29.46 6.62
C LYS A 110 -11.89 -29.45 6.20
N ASN A 111 -11.54 -28.85 5.06
CA ASN A 111 -10.19 -28.81 4.52
C ASN A 111 -9.43 -27.51 4.87
N LYS A 112 -8.30 -27.66 5.58
CA LYS A 112 -7.39 -26.57 6.00
C LYS A 112 -6.88 -25.72 4.84
N ILE A 113 -6.69 -26.31 3.66
CA ILE A 113 -6.18 -25.59 2.47
C ILE A 113 -7.21 -24.57 1.98
N GLU A 114 -8.48 -24.94 1.97
CA GLU A 114 -9.56 -24.05 1.53
C GLU A 114 -9.79 -22.92 2.53
N GLU A 115 -9.66 -23.20 3.82
CA GLU A 115 -9.70 -22.20 4.89
C GLU A 115 -8.59 -21.15 4.71
N PHE A 116 -7.36 -21.60 4.46
CA PHE A 116 -6.24 -20.70 4.19
C PHE A 116 -6.51 -19.81 2.96
N LYS A 117 -6.96 -20.40 1.83
CA LYS A 117 -7.32 -19.65 0.61
C LYS A 117 -8.43 -18.63 0.89
N TYR A 118 -9.42 -18.97 1.72
CA TYR A 118 -10.49 -18.07 2.12
C TYR A 118 -9.97 -16.85 2.91
N PHE A 119 -9.13 -17.08 3.92
CA PHE A 119 -8.52 -15.99 4.69
C PHE A 119 -7.53 -15.16 3.86
N GLN A 120 -6.87 -15.76 2.88
CA GLN A 120 -6.04 -15.03 1.93
C GLN A 120 -6.86 -14.04 1.09
N LYS A 121 -8.09 -14.42 0.69
CA LYS A 121 -9.02 -13.51 0.01
C LYS A 121 -9.52 -12.40 0.95
N ILE A 122 -9.91 -12.73 2.18
CA ILE A 122 -10.38 -11.74 3.16
C ILE A 122 -9.27 -10.73 3.51
N SER A 123 -8.05 -11.20 3.77
CA SER A 123 -6.91 -10.31 4.06
C SER A 123 -6.60 -9.36 2.90
N LYS A 124 -6.76 -9.83 1.65
CA LYS A 124 -6.66 -8.97 0.47
C LYS A 124 -7.73 -7.87 0.48
N ILE A 125 -8.99 -8.23 0.72
CA ILE A 125 -10.12 -7.28 0.77
C ILE A 125 -9.91 -6.23 1.87
N PHE A 126 -9.50 -6.63 3.06
CA PHE A 126 -9.23 -5.68 4.14
C PHE A 126 -8.07 -4.74 3.80
N TYR A 127 -7.02 -5.25 3.16
CA TYR A 127 -5.93 -4.41 2.68
C TYR A 127 -6.39 -3.39 1.64
N GLU A 128 -7.30 -3.77 0.74
CA GLU A 128 -7.92 -2.86 -0.22
C GLU A 128 -8.81 -1.82 0.47
N TYR A 129 -9.57 -2.19 1.51
CA TYR A 129 -10.37 -1.24 2.27
C TYR A 129 -9.54 -0.17 2.97
N LEU A 130 -8.35 -0.50 3.48
CA LEU A 130 -7.43 0.48 4.05
C LEU A 130 -7.01 1.57 3.06
N ILE A 131 -6.92 1.22 1.77
CA ILE A 131 -6.47 2.14 0.71
C ILE A 131 -7.68 2.89 0.09
N TYR A 132 -8.69 2.14 -0.36
CA TYR A 132 -9.77 2.69 -1.20
C TYR A 132 -11.03 3.08 -0.41
N ARG A 133 -11.24 2.50 0.78
CA ARG A 133 -12.44 2.76 1.62
C ARG A 133 -12.08 2.95 3.10
N PRO A 134 -11.10 3.81 3.46
CA PRO A 134 -10.65 3.96 4.84
C PRO A 134 -11.79 4.42 5.78
N LYS A 135 -12.76 5.18 5.25
CA LYS A 135 -13.95 5.60 5.99
C LYS A 135 -14.77 4.43 6.54
N TRP A 136 -14.80 3.27 5.87
CA TRP A 136 -15.52 2.09 6.37
C TRP A 136 -14.86 1.52 7.62
N ILE A 137 -13.54 1.38 7.58
CA ILE A 137 -12.74 0.89 8.70
C ILE A 137 -12.87 1.81 9.91
N LEU A 138 -12.75 3.13 9.70
CA LEU A 138 -12.95 4.13 10.76
C LEU A 138 -14.35 4.06 11.36
N ASN A 139 -15.39 3.89 10.53
CA ASN A 139 -16.76 3.74 11.03
C ASN A 139 -16.95 2.44 11.83
N TRP A 140 -16.29 1.36 11.44
CA TRP A 140 -16.31 0.09 12.17
C TRP A 140 -15.67 0.22 13.55
N GLU A 141 -14.57 0.98 13.65
CA GLU A 141 -13.84 1.23 14.90
C GLU A 141 -14.60 2.16 15.85
N CYS A 142 -15.10 3.29 15.35
CA CYS A 142 -15.74 4.33 16.17
C CYS A 142 -17.19 4.02 16.58
N LYS A 143 -17.71 2.80 16.31
CA LYS A 143 -19.10 2.38 16.62
C LYS A 143 -20.19 3.35 16.13
N ARG A 144 -19.94 4.16 15.09
CA ARG A 144 -20.94 5.10 14.55
C ARG A 144 -22.15 4.36 13.97
N LYS A 145 -23.36 4.91 14.17
CA LYS A 145 -24.60 4.40 13.56
C LYS A 145 -24.48 4.53 12.04
N GLU A 146 -24.69 3.43 11.33
CA GLU A 146 -24.64 3.39 9.87
C GLU A 146 -25.92 3.98 9.30
N LYS A 147 -25.80 5.00 8.45
CA LYS A 147 -26.96 5.65 7.80
C LYS A 147 -27.59 4.80 6.68
N LYS A 148 -26.88 3.77 6.19
CA LYS A 148 -27.30 2.92 5.07
C LYS A 148 -27.40 1.46 5.50
N LYS A 149 -28.40 0.73 5.00
CA LYS A 149 -28.48 -0.73 5.13
C LYS A 149 -27.44 -1.38 4.21
N TYR A 150 -26.62 -2.26 4.75
CA TYR A 150 -25.59 -2.99 4.00
C TYR A 150 -25.92 -4.49 3.92
N ASN A 151 -25.29 -5.20 2.97
CA ASN A 151 -25.48 -6.64 2.79
C ASN A 151 -24.98 -7.46 3.99
N LYS A 152 -25.49 -8.68 4.17
CA LYS A 152 -25.05 -9.63 5.23
C LYS A 152 -23.52 -9.76 5.31
N LYS A 153 -22.83 -9.82 4.18
CA LYS A 153 -21.35 -9.90 4.09
C LYS A 153 -20.63 -8.72 4.77
N TYR A 154 -21.21 -7.53 4.73
CA TYR A 154 -20.63 -6.34 5.36
C TYR A 154 -20.60 -6.47 6.89
N TYR A 155 -21.71 -6.88 7.51
CA TYR A 155 -21.78 -7.07 8.96
C TYR A 155 -20.82 -8.16 9.46
N ILE A 156 -20.63 -9.20 8.65
CA ILE A 156 -19.65 -10.27 8.86
C ILE A 156 -18.23 -9.69 8.87
N GLN A 157 -17.85 -8.97 7.82
CA GLN A 157 -16.52 -8.36 7.70
C GLN A 157 -16.26 -7.35 8.84
N LYS A 158 -17.27 -6.55 9.20
CA LYS A 158 -17.21 -5.63 10.35
C LYS A 158 -16.93 -6.36 11.67
N LYS A 159 -17.62 -7.48 11.93
CA LYS A 159 -17.40 -8.30 13.13
C LYS A 159 -15.99 -8.88 13.16
N ILE A 160 -15.50 -9.37 12.02
CA ILE A 160 -14.13 -9.92 11.89
C ILE A 160 -13.10 -8.81 12.14
N TRP A 161 -13.25 -7.65 11.49
CA TRP A 161 -12.33 -6.52 11.65
C TRP A 161 -12.22 -6.07 13.12
N LYS A 162 -13.35 -5.94 13.82
CA LYS A 162 -13.38 -5.61 15.25
C LYS A 162 -12.60 -6.62 16.10
N LYS A 163 -12.70 -7.91 15.80
CA LYS A 163 -11.96 -8.97 16.51
C LYS A 163 -10.45 -8.88 16.27
N ILE A 164 -10.03 -8.62 15.03
CA ILE A 164 -8.61 -8.41 14.69
C ILE A 164 -8.02 -7.25 15.49
N ILE A 165 -8.78 -6.17 15.69
CA ILE A 165 -8.33 -5.01 16.46
C ILE A 165 -8.28 -5.30 17.96
N GLN A 166 -9.26 -6.05 18.49
CA GLN A 166 -9.29 -6.42 19.91
C GLN A 166 -8.13 -7.31 20.32
N LEU A 167 -7.63 -8.18 19.43
CA LEU A 167 -6.43 -8.99 19.70
C LEU A 167 -5.13 -8.18 19.76
N LYS A 168 -5.16 -6.93 19.29
CA LYS A 168 -4.00 -6.04 19.16
C LYS A 168 -3.94 -4.92 20.19
N LYS A 169 -4.96 -4.82 21.06
CA LYS A 169 -4.93 -4.00 22.28
C LYS A 169 -4.37 -4.83 23.41
#